data_AF-A0A931WXY7-F1
#
_entry.id   AF-A0A931WXY7-F1
#
_cell.length_a   1.000
_cell.length_b   1.000
_cell.length_c   1.000
_cell.angle_alpha   90.00
_cell.angle_beta   90.00
_cell.angle_gamma   90.00
#
_symmetry.space_group_name_H-M   'P 1'
#
loop_
_entity.id
_entity.type
_entity.pdbx_description
1 polymer ?
#
loop_
_entity_poly.entity_id
_entity_poly.type
_entity_poly.pdbx_seq_one_letter_code
_entity_poly.pdbx_strand_id
1 'polypeptide(L)'
;MSIIIEEMIFIGLFLLELVILFFFARLVTSSLSQFFLRLTRSQNTTIQLLSLLFLPGVIIHELAHLLVAGLLFVPVGEIEFFPQIKDPPAGGGVKLGSVAIGKTDPLRRAIIGVAPVFAGLAIMLGSLFYLSSAQFAFIPFPWNI
;
A
#
# COMPACT_ATOMS: atom_id res chain seq x y z
N MET A 1 -11.81 -30.78 -15.03
CA MET A 1 -10.85 -30.16 -15.97
C MET A 1 -11.17 -28.70 -16.20
N SER A 2 -12.43 -28.32 -16.50
CA SER A 2 -12.85 -26.91 -16.65
C SER A 2 -12.59 -26.04 -15.41
N ILE A 3 -12.96 -26.52 -14.21
CA ILE A 3 -12.79 -25.77 -12.95
C ILE A 3 -11.32 -25.39 -12.71
N ILE A 4 -10.38 -26.32 -12.91
CA ILE A 4 -8.95 -26.06 -12.70
C ILE A 4 -8.43 -25.00 -13.69
N ILE A 5 -8.93 -25.01 -14.92
CA ILE A 5 -8.54 -24.04 -15.95
C ILE A 5 -9.09 -22.65 -15.61
N GLU A 6 -10.32 -22.55 -15.12
CA GLU A 6 -10.92 -21.28 -14.67
C GLU A 6 -10.12 -20.67 -13.50
N GLU A 7 -9.77 -21.46 -12.48
CA GLU A 7 -8.94 -21.01 -11.36
C GLU A 7 -7.57 -20.50 -11.83
N MET A 8 -6.93 -21.23 -12.76
CA MET A 8 -5.65 -20.79 -13.33
C MET A 8 -5.77 -19.47 -14.11
N ILE A 9 -6.88 -19.25 -14.80
CA ILE A 9 -7.16 -17.99 -15.51
C ILE A 9 -7.32 -16.85 -14.51
N PHE A 10 -8.11 -17.04 -13.44
CA PHE A 10 -8.30 -16.01 -12.42
C PHE A 10 -7.00 -15.62 -11.72
N ILE A 11 -6.17 -16.60 -11.37
CA ILE A 11 -4.84 -16.35 -10.79
C ILE A 11 -3.97 -15.57 -11.79
N GLY A 12 -3.98 -15.96 -13.07
CA GLY A 12 -3.24 -15.26 -14.12
C GLY A 12 -3.68 -13.81 -14.28
N LEU A 13 -4.99 -13.54 -14.27
CA LEU A 13 -5.55 -12.19 -14.33
C LEU A 13 -5.20 -11.36 -13.10
N PHE A 14 -5.28 -11.94 -11.90
CA PHE A 14 -4.89 -11.27 -10.66
C PHE A 14 -3.41 -10.87 -10.67
N LEU A 15 -2.52 -11.78 -11.10
CA LEU A 15 -1.09 -11.46 -11.23
C LEU A 15 -0.84 -10.37 -12.27
N LEU A 16 -1.54 -10.41 -13.40
CA LEU A 16 -1.46 -9.38 -14.43
C LEU A 16 -1.92 -8.02 -13.90
N GLU A 17 -3.00 -7.99 -13.13
CA GLU A 17 -3.52 -6.78 -12.48
C GLU A 17 -2.48 -6.17 -11.52
N LEU A 18 -1.83 -6.98 -10.69
CA LEU A 18 -0.76 -6.50 -9.80
C LEU A 18 0.40 -5.88 -10.58
N VAL A 19 0.78 -6.47 -11.73
CA VAL A 19 1.83 -5.91 -12.60
C VAL A 19 1.39 -4.56 -13.18
N ILE A 20 0.16 -4.47 -13.69
CA ILE A 20 -0.39 -3.22 -14.23
C ILE A 20 -0.45 -2.14 -13.15
N LEU A 21 -0.97 -2.48 -11.96
CA LEU A 21 -1.04 -1.58 -10.81
C LEU A 21 0.35 -1.10 -10.37
N PHE A 22 1.36 -1.97 -10.39
CA PHE A 22 2.73 -1.59 -10.08
C PHE A 22 3.25 -0.50 -11.03
N PHE A 23 3.09 -0.68 -12.34
CA PHE A 23 3.51 0.33 -13.32
C PHE A 23 2.69 1.61 -13.20
N PHE A 24 1.38 1.48 -13.00
CA PHE A 24 0.50 2.63 -12.82
C PHE A 24 0.87 3.44 -11.57
N ALA A 25 1.07 2.79 -10.42
CA ALA A 25 1.54 3.43 -9.20
C ALA A 25 2.85 4.18 -9.44
N ARG A 26 3.81 3.56 -10.13
CA ARG A 26 5.08 4.20 -10.47
C ARG A 26 4.90 5.45 -11.34
N LEU A 27 4.02 5.40 -12.33
CA LEU A 27 3.70 6.54 -13.19
C LEU A 27 3.06 7.68 -12.39
N VAL A 28 2.09 7.37 -11.54
CA VAL A 28 1.39 8.35 -10.69
C VAL A 28 2.38 9.00 -9.72
N THR A 29 3.15 8.22 -8.96
CA THR A 29 4.12 8.77 -8.01
C THR A 29 5.20 9.61 -8.70
N SER A 30 5.70 9.17 -9.86
CA SER A 30 6.66 9.96 -10.64
C SER A 30 6.04 11.28 -11.13
N SER A 31 4.80 11.24 -11.60
CA SER A 31 4.09 12.42 -12.09
C SER A 31 3.82 13.43 -10.97
N LEU A 32 3.35 12.96 -9.81
CA LEU A 32 3.18 13.81 -8.62
C LEU A 32 4.52 14.41 -8.16
N SER A 33 5.58 13.60 -8.15
CA SER A 33 6.91 14.09 -7.76
C SER A 33 7.41 15.18 -8.71
N GLN A 34 7.24 15.01 -10.01
CA GLN A 34 7.63 16.03 -10.99
C GLN A 34 6.77 17.29 -10.88
N PHE A 35 5.46 17.12 -10.64
CA PHE A 35 4.54 18.22 -10.41
C PHE A 35 4.96 19.07 -9.19
N PHE A 36 5.15 18.44 -8.02
CA PHE A 36 5.58 19.15 -6.81
C PHE A 36 6.98 19.73 -6.93
N LEU A 37 7.89 19.06 -7.63
CA LEU A 37 9.23 19.61 -7.88
C LEU A 37 9.17 20.88 -8.73
N ARG A 38 8.34 20.91 -9.78
CA ARG A 38 8.15 22.12 -10.60
C ARG A 38 7.46 23.24 -9.82
N LEU A 39 6.53 22.89 -8.93
CA LEU A 39 5.78 23.84 -8.12
C LEU A 39 6.64 24.46 -6.99
N THR A 40 7.36 23.64 -6.24
CA THR A 40 8.14 24.08 -5.07
C THR A 40 9.55 24.53 -5.44
N ARG A 41 10.09 24.06 -6.58
CA ARG A 41 11.50 24.20 -7.00
C ARG A 41 12.52 23.71 -5.97
N SER A 42 12.08 22.90 -5.00
CA SER A 42 12.90 22.39 -3.89
C SER A 42 12.68 20.88 -3.74
N GLN A 43 13.75 20.11 -3.83
CA GLN A 43 13.69 18.66 -3.65
C GLN A 43 13.23 18.28 -2.24
N ASN A 44 13.76 18.97 -1.22
CA ASN A 44 13.40 18.69 0.18
C ASN A 44 11.92 18.97 0.45
N THR A 45 11.40 20.10 -0.02
CA THR A 45 9.98 20.47 0.16
C THR A 45 9.07 19.51 -0.61
N THR A 46 9.48 19.08 -1.80
CA THR A 46 8.75 18.05 -2.58
C THR A 46 8.64 16.74 -1.80
N ILE A 47 9.75 16.27 -1.22
CA ILE A 47 9.77 15.03 -0.43
C ILE A 47 8.86 15.17 0.79
N GLN A 48 8.90 16.28 1.51
CA GLN A 48 8.03 16.53 2.67
C GLN A 48 6.54 16.52 2.29
N LEU A 49 6.17 17.20 1.19
CA LEU A 49 4.78 17.22 0.71
C LEU A 49 4.29 15.84 0.28
N LEU A 50 5.10 15.11 -0.48
CA LEU A 50 4.77 13.73 -0.86
C LEU A 50 4.67 12.81 0.35
N SER A 51 5.57 12.97 1.32
CA SER A 51 5.56 12.17 2.54
C SER A 51 4.31 12.43 3.35
N LEU A 52 3.89 13.70 3.48
CA LEU A 52 2.64 14.05 4.13
C LEU A 52 1.43 13.49 3.40
N LEU A 53 1.42 13.55 2.06
CA LEU A 53 0.34 13.02 1.23
C LEU A 53 0.21 11.49 1.34
N PHE A 54 1.34 10.77 1.35
CA PHE A 54 1.37 9.31 1.44
C PHE A 54 1.41 8.78 2.88
N LEU A 55 1.55 9.65 3.88
CA LEU A 55 1.63 9.31 5.30
C LEU A 55 0.54 8.34 5.78
N PRO A 56 -0.77 8.55 5.50
CA PRO A 56 -1.79 7.60 5.95
C PRO A 56 -1.56 6.19 5.40
N GLY A 57 -1.13 6.09 4.14
CA GLY A 57 -0.77 4.81 3.52
C GLY A 57 0.48 4.19 4.12
N VAL A 58 1.51 4.99 4.40
CA VAL A 58 2.75 4.53 5.08
C VAL A 58 2.44 4.01 6.48
N ILE A 59 1.60 4.70 7.25
CA ILE A 59 1.20 4.26 8.59
C ILE A 59 0.54 2.89 8.50
N ILE A 60 -0.46 2.72 7.63
CA ILE A 60 -1.15 1.44 7.43
C ILE A 60 -0.16 0.34 7.00
N HIS A 61 0.76 0.67 6.09
CA HIS A 61 1.76 -0.26 5.58
C HIS A 61 2.67 -0.78 6.69
N GLU A 62 3.27 0.11 7.48
CA GLU A 62 4.17 -0.28 8.57
C GLU A 62 3.41 -0.97 9.71
N LEU A 63 2.18 -0.52 10.04
CA LEU A 63 1.34 -1.21 11.03
C LEU A 63 0.98 -2.63 10.60
N ALA A 64 0.74 -2.88 9.31
CA ALA A 64 0.45 -4.23 8.83
C ALA A 64 1.66 -5.16 9.04
N HIS A 65 2.87 -4.69 8.75
CA HIS A 65 4.10 -5.43 9.05
C HIS A 65 4.24 -5.68 10.55
N LEU A 66 4.00 -4.67 11.38
CA LEU A 66 4.09 -4.76 12.84
C LEU A 66 3.12 -5.77 13.43
N LEU A 67 1.86 -5.72 13.00
CA LEU A 67 0.82 -6.63 13.44
C LEU A 67 1.20 -8.06 13.10
N VAL A 68 1.55 -8.34 11.84
CA VAL A 68 1.87 -9.70 11.41
C VAL A 68 3.19 -10.20 12.02
N ALA A 69 4.18 -9.34 12.18
CA ALA A 69 5.41 -9.68 12.91
C ALA A 69 5.11 -10.04 14.37
N GLY A 70 4.25 -9.28 15.03
CA GLY A 70 3.78 -9.55 16.39
C GLY A 70 3.03 -10.89 16.50
N LEU A 71 2.10 -11.17 15.57
CA LEU A 71 1.39 -12.45 15.52
C LEU A 71 2.34 -13.64 15.29
N LEU A 72 3.43 -13.45 14.56
CA LEU A 72 4.43 -14.48 14.28
C LEU A 72 5.56 -14.53 15.31
N PHE A 73 5.45 -13.74 16.39
CA PHE A 73 6.44 -13.60 17.45
C PHE A 73 7.84 -13.25 16.92
N VAL A 74 7.90 -12.44 15.86
CA VAL A 74 9.14 -11.95 15.27
C VAL A 74 9.55 -10.65 15.96
N PRO A 75 10.79 -10.52 16.46
CA PRO A 75 11.26 -9.28 17.08
C PRO A 75 11.14 -8.09 16.12
N VAL A 76 10.62 -6.98 16.64
CA VAL A 76 10.51 -5.71 15.91
C VAL A 76 11.39 -4.67 16.59
N GLY A 77 12.11 -3.88 15.81
CA GLY A 77 12.89 -2.73 16.27
C GLY A 77 12.18 -1.40 16.03
N GLU A 78 12.97 -0.39 15.67
CA GLU A 78 12.49 0.99 15.48
C GLU A 78 11.50 1.12 14.32
N ILE A 79 10.56 2.05 14.50
CA ILE A 79 9.54 2.41 13.52
C ILE A 79 9.73 3.88 13.17
N GLU A 80 9.82 4.17 11.88
CA GLU A 80 9.99 5.50 11.35
C GLU A 80 8.90 5.77 10.32
N PHE A 81 8.13 6.84 10.55
CA PHE A 81 7.09 7.28 9.62
C PHE A 81 7.50 8.51 8.81
N PHE A 82 8.67 9.08 9.12
CA PHE A 82 9.17 10.28 8.47
C PHE A 82 10.19 9.91 7.39
N PRO A 83 10.23 10.69 6.31
CA PRO A 83 11.14 10.41 5.21
C PRO A 83 12.59 10.55 5.65
N GLN A 84 13.39 9.55 5.34
CA GLN A 84 14.84 9.63 5.43
C GLN A 84 15.41 9.81 4.03
N ILE A 85 16.07 10.95 3.84
CA ILE A 85 16.89 11.21 2.66
C ILE A 85 18.24 10.56 2.95
N LYS A 86 18.51 9.40 2.32
CA LYS A 86 19.87 8.85 2.37
C LYS A 86 20.76 9.74 1.51
N ASP A 87 21.70 10.44 2.15
CA ASP A 87 22.61 11.34 1.46
C ASP A 87 23.39 10.60 0.35
N PRO A 88 23.59 11.22 -0.84
CA PRO A 88 24.17 10.54 -1.98
C PRO A 88 25.70 10.56 -1.93
N PRO A 89 26.32 9.45 -2.33
CA PRO A 89 27.10 9.48 -3.55
C PRO A 89 26.42 8.57 -4.57
N ALA A 90 25.83 9.17 -5.62
CA ALA A 90 25.20 8.50 -6.76
C ALA A 90 24.02 7.54 -6.45
N GLY A 91 22.79 8.07 -6.51
CA GLY A 91 21.58 7.23 -6.64
C GLY A 91 20.83 6.89 -5.34
N GLY A 92 21.02 7.69 -4.28
CA GLY A 92 20.29 7.51 -3.02
C GLY A 92 18.76 7.56 -3.21
N GLY A 93 18.07 6.47 -2.88
CA GLY A 93 16.61 6.40 -2.85
C GLY A 93 16.04 7.11 -1.62
N VAL A 94 14.83 7.67 -1.77
CA VAL A 94 14.07 8.25 -0.64
C VAL A 94 13.30 7.13 0.05
N LYS A 95 13.49 6.99 1.35
CA LYS A 95 12.71 6.06 2.17
C LYS A 95 11.63 6.87 2.89
N LEU A 96 10.35 6.63 2.57
CA LEU A 96 9.24 7.40 3.15
C LEU A 96 8.88 6.97 4.58
N GLY A 97 9.10 5.69 4.90
CA GLY A 97 8.95 5.12 6.23
C GLY A 97 9.62 3.75 6.30
N SER A 98 9.75 3.21 7.51
CA SER A 98 10.15 1.83 7.72
C SER A 98 9.92 1.31 9.12
N VAL A 99 9.66 0.01 9.19
CA VAL A 99 9.81 -0.80 10.39
C VAL A 99 11.04 -1.71 10.29
N ALA A 100 11.82 -1.77 11.37
CA ALA A 100 12.89 -2.75 11.50
C ALA A 100 12.33 -4.12 11.90
N ILE A 101 12.33 -5.09 10.98
CA ILE A 101 11.97 -6.48 11.27
C ILE A 101 13.24 -7.29 11.57
N GLY A 102 13.24 -8.00 12.69
CA GLY A 102 14.33 -8.87 13.12
C GLY A 102 14.62 -10.00 12.13
N LYS A 103 15.80 -10.62 12.24
CA LYS A 103 16.14 -11.80 11.44
C LYS A 103 15.16 -12.94 11.75
N THR A 104 14.55 -13.49 10.71
CA THR A 104 13.58 -14.59 10.80
C THR A 104 13.73 -15.52 9.62
N ASP A 105 13.10 -16.70 9.67
CA ASP A 105 13.05 -17.63 8.54
C ASP A 105 12.36 -17.03 7.29
N PRO A 106 12.66 -17.55 6.09
CA PRO A 106 12.12 -17.02 4.84
C PRO A 106 10.58 -17.01 4.76
N LEU A 107 9.93 -17.98 5.40
CA LEU A 107 8.47 -18.11 5.35
C LEU A 107 7.81 -16.99 6.17
N ARG A 108 8.19 -16.80 7.44
CA ARG A 108 7.69 -15.70 8.26
C ARG A 108 8.01 -14.34 7.64
N ARG A 109 9.20 -14.21 7.05
CA ARG A 109 9.59 -12.98 6.33
C ARG A 109 8.68 -12.70 5.14
N ALA A 110 8.32 -13.72 4.37
CA ALA A 110 7.40 -13.58 3.24
C ALA A 110 5.99 -13.21 3.70
N ILE A 111 5.47 -13.85 4.76
CA ILE A 111 4.15 -13.56 5.31
C ILE A 111 4.07 -12.12 5.81
N ILE A 112 5.08 -11.65 6.55
CA ILE A 112 5.20 -10.25 6.98
C ILE A 112 5.23 -9.34 5.74
N GLY A 113 6.07 -9.65 4.75
CA GLY A 113 6.23 -8.85 3.53
C GLY A 113 4.94 -8.62 2.75
N VAL A 114 4.02 -9.59 2.72
CA VAL A 114 2.74 -9.49 2.00
C VAL A 114 1.62 -8.88 2.87
N ALA A 115 1.82 -8.75 4.19
CA ALA A 115 0.80 -8.23 5.11
C ALA A 115 0.16 -6.89 4.68
N PRO A 116 0.90 -5.88 4.19
CA PRO A 116 0.30 -4.62 3.77
C PRO A 116 -0.66 -4.75 2.59
N VAL A 117 -0.46 -5.73 1.70
CA VAL A 117 -1.37 -5.98 0.56
C VAL A 117 -2.73 -6.42 1.08
N PHE A 118 -2.76 -7.34 2.05
CA PHE A 118 -4.01 -7.79 2.67
C PHE A 118 -4.68 -6.67 3.48
N ALA A 119 -3.91 -5.87 4.21
CA ALA A 119 -4.45 -4.70 4.91
C ALA A 119 -5.10 -3.70 3.95
N GLY A 120 -4.43 -3.39 2.83
CA GLY A 120 -4.96 -2.51 1.79
C GLY A 120 -6.23 -3.06 1.14
N LEU A 121 -6.25 -4.35 0.80
CA LEU A 121 -7.43 -5.03 0.25
C LEU A 121 -8.60 -5.02 1.22
N ALA A 122 -8.37 -5.29 2.51
CA ALA A 122 -9.41 -5.28 3.53
C ALA A 122 -10.03 -3.88 3.68
N ILE A 123 -9.21 -2.83 3.70
CA ILE A 123 -9.69 -1.44 3.78
C ILE A 123 -10.46 -1.07 2.52
N MET A 124 -9.96 -1.43 1.33
CA MET A 124 -10.62 -1.16 0.06
C MET A 124 -12.00 -1.84 0.00
N LEU A 125 -12.06 -3.15 0.22
CA LEU A 125 -13.32 -3.90 0.18
C LEU A 125 -14.29 -3.46 1.29
N GLY A 126 -13.79 -3.19 2.49
CA GLY A 126 -14.60 -2.67 3.59
C GLY A 126 -15.20 -1.29 3.29
N SER A 127 -14.42 -0.40 2.69
CA SER A 127 -14.92 0.93 2.27
C SER A 127 -15.95 0.83 1.16
N LEU A 128 -15.74 -0.04 0.16
CA LEU A 128 -16.72 -0.31 -0.90
C LEU A 128 -18.02 -0.88 -0.33
N PHE A 129 -17.92 -1.85 0.58
CA PHE A 129 -19.08 -2.43 1.25
C PHE A 129 -19.86 -1.36 2.03
N TYR A 130 -19.17 -0.55 2.85
CA TYR A 130 -19.78 0.53 3.61
C TYR A 130 -20.50 1.53 2.70
N LEU A 131 -19.83 2.03 1.65
CA LEU A 131 -20.43 2.98 0.71
C LEU A 131 -21.62 2.40 -0.05
N SER A 132 -21.54 1.14 -0.47
CA SER A 132 -22.67 0.46 -1.14
C SER A 132 -23.87 0.33 -0.21
N SER A 133 -23.65 -0.07 1.05
CA SER A 133 -24.72 -0.21 2.04
C SER A 133 -25.36 1.14 2.39
N ALA A 134 -24.57 2.22 2.41
CA ALA A 134 -25.07 3.57 2.64
C ALA A 134 -25.91 4.08 1.45
N GLN A 135 -25.56 3.75 0.21
CA GLN A 135 -26.38 4.08 -0.96
C GLN A 135 -27.72 3.35 -0.96
N PHE A 136 -27.75 2.06 -0.58
CA PHE A 136 -29.01 1.31 -0.43
C PHE A 136 -29.91 1.88 0.67
N ALA A 137 -29.34 2.47 1.72
CA ALA A 137 -30.12 3.13 2.78
C ALA A 137 -30.74 4.47 2.35
N PHE A 138 -30.19 5.13 1.31
CA PHE A 138 -30.65 6.45 0.82
C PHE A 138 -31.59 6.38 -0.39
N ILE A 139 -31.81 5.21 -1.00
CA ILE A 139 -32.86 5.03 -2.00
C ILE A 139 -34.14 4.62 -1.24
N PRO A 140 -35.13 5.52 -1.04
CA PRO A 140 -36.43 5.07 -0.55
C PRO A 140 -37.01 4.12 -1.58
N PHE A 141 -37.29 2.88 -1.16
CA PHE A 141 -38.05 1.91 -1.95
C PHE A 141 -39.37 2.58 -2.40
N PRO A 142 -39.60 2.81 -3.71
CA PRO A 142 -40.87 3.34 -4.16
C PRO A 142 -41.85 2.18 -4.29
N TRP A 143 -42.42 1.72 -3.18
CA TRP A 143 -43.62 0.88 -3.25
C TRP A 143 -44.85 1.77 -3.13
N ASN A 144 -45.28 2.29 -4.28
CA ASN A 144 -46.67 2.69 -4.53
C ASN A 144 -47.00 2.33 -5.99
N ILE A 145 -47.19 1.04 -6.25
CA ILE A 145 -48.08 0.51 -7.30
C ILE A 145 -48.75 -0.73 -6.74
#